data_AF-A0AAD3D269-F1
#
_entry.id   AF-A0AAD3D269-F1
#
_cell.length_a   1.000
_cell.length_b   1.000
_cell.length_c   1.000
_cell.angle_alpha   90.00
_cell.angle_beta   90.00
_cell.angle_gamma   90.00
#
_symmetry.space_group_name_H-M   'P 1'
#
loop_
_entity.id
_entity.type
_entity.pdbx_description
1 polymer ?
#
loop_
_entity_poly.entity_id
_entity_poly.type
_entity_poly.pdbx_seq_one_letter_code
_entity_poly.pdbx_strand_id
1 'polypeptide(L)'
;MIQNLSTYFMLLTALLPYSTVSAFTAPTLQASSRSSQLSVKFDAATERWIPESTEETEGYDAFGTLLRAGPKPFLIRITNGDNYEQGVYKFMAQKNMNRMEAQGNFDAYLENPNDWAYQYLQEQKGGPKKDYVNDGMDPKSLILKGVWTGLVLAIAGRAIYSYENGVNFYDFLKQ
;
A
#
# COMPACT_ATOMS: atom_id res chain seq x y z
N MET A 1 -0.77 43.51 37.97
CA MET A 1 -1.20 43.32 36.56
C MET A 1 -0.41 42.16 35.94
N ILE A 2 -0.52 40.94 36.48
CA ILE A 2 0.02 39.70 35.89
C ILE A 2 -0.83 38.54 36.44
N GLN A 3 -1.99 38.29 35.85
CA GLN A 3 -2.74 37.04 36.00
C GLN A 3 -3.49 36.81 34.68
N ASN A 4 -3.54 35.54 34.23
CA ASN A 4 -4.24 35.02 33.04
C ASN A 4 -3.39 34.73 31.79
N LEU A 5 -2.48 33.77 31.89
CA LEU A 5 -1.89 33.12 30.69
C LEU A 5 -1.63 31.61 30.89
N SER A 6 -2.38 30.95 31.78
CA SER A 6 -2.18 29.53 32.11
C SER A 6 -3.42 28.66 31.87
N THR A 7 -4.33 29.06 30.97
CA THR A 7 -5.64 28.38 30.81
C THR A 7 -5.99 28.03 29.37
N TYR A 8 -4.99 27.91 28.49
CA TYR A 8 -5.18 27.48 27.08
C TYR A 8 -4.24 26.34 26.64
N PHE A 9 -3.70 25.55 27.58
CA PHE A 9 -2.79 24.43 27.25
C PHE A 9 -3.29 23.05 27.69
N MET A 10 -4.58 22.90 28.03
CA MET A 10 -5.16 21.61 28.42
C MET A 10 -6.60 21.46 27.91
N LEU A 11 -6.82 21.41 26.59
CA LEU A 11 -8.11 20.97 26.04
C LEU A 11 -7.99 20.59 24.54
N LEU A 12 -7.09 19.67 24.20
CA LEU A 12 -7.16 18.97 22.90
C LEU A 12 -6.59 17.55 22.96
N THR A 13 -7.00 16.80 23.98
CA THR A 13 -6.75 15.35 24.07
C THR A 13 -8.06 14.66 24.43
N ALA A 14 -8.97 14.54 23.45
CA ALA A 14 -10.10 13.63 23.54
C ALA A 14 -10.58 13.24 22.15
N LEU A 15 -10.79 11.93 21.98
CA LEU A 15 -11.50 11.23 20.90
C LEU A 15 -10.65 10.71 19.72
N LEU A 16 -9.83 9.69 20.01
CA LEU A 16 -9.58 8.62 19.04
C LEU A 16 -10.58 7.49 19.31
N PRO A 17 -11.59 7.24 18.45
CA PRO A 17 -12.34 6.00 18.52
C PRO A 17 -11.45 4.84 18.06
N TYR A 18 -11.17 3.91 18.97
CA TYR A 18 -10.68 2.58 18.63
C TYR A 18 -11.79 1.83 17.90
N SER A 19 -11.77 1.86 16.57
CA SER A 19 -12.60 0.99 15.74
C SER A 19 -11.95 -0.40 15.69
N THR A 20 -12.35 -1.31 16.57
CA THR A 20 -12.07 -2.75 16.38
C THR A 20 -12.95 -3.27 15.26
N VAL A 21 -12.45 -3.22 14.03
CA VAL A 21 -13.13 -3.83 12.88
C VAL A 21 -12.92 -5.34 12.95
N SER A 22 -13.93 -6.07 13.41
CA SER A 22 -14.00 -7.52 13.26
C SER A 22 -14.56 -7.82 11.86
N ALA A 23 -13.69 -8.02 10.87
CA ALA A 23 -14.07 -8.16 9.45
C ALA A 23 -14.15 -9.62 8.96
N PHE A 24 -14.00 -10.62 9.84
CA PHE A 24 -14.00 -12.03 9.43
C PHE A 24 -15.24 -12.76 9.94
N THR A 25 -16.34 -12.63 9.21
CA THR A 25 -17.45 -13.59 9.30
C THR A 25 -17.76 -14.09 7.89
N ALA A 26 -17.49 -15.38 7.66
CA ALA A 26 -17.60 -16.01 6.33
C ALA A 26 -19.01 -16.59 6.09
N PRO A 27 -19.60 -16.38 4.91
CA PRO A 27 -20.56 -17.32 4.36
C PRO A 27 -19.82 -18.38 3.53
N THR A 28 -20.05 -19.64 3.88
CA THR A 28 -19.69 -20.83 3.12
C THR A 28 -20.44 -20.84 1.78
N LEU A 29 -19.75 -20.96 0.63
CA LEU A 29 -20.01 -21.97 -0.40
C LEU A 29 -19.20 -21.79 -1.71
N GLN A 30 -18.71 -22.96 -2.16
CA GLN A 30 -18.31 -23.41 -3.50
C GLN A 30 -17.24 -22.65 -4.29
N ALA A 31 -15.99 -23.10 -4.10
CA ALA A 31 -14.86 -22.84 -4.98
C ALA A 31 -15.03 -23.55 -6.33
N SER A 32 -14.94 -22.77 -7.42
CA SER A 32 -14.76 -23.28 -8.77
C SER A 32 -13.30 -23.70 -8.95
N SER A 33 -13.08 -24.94 -9.38
CA SER A 33 -11.77 -25.59 -9.48
C SER A 33 -10.99 -25.15 -10.72
N ARG A 34 -10.10 -24.15 -10.56
CA ARG A 34 -8.84 -24.12 -11.31
C ARG A 34 -7.78 -24.79 -10.45
N SER A 35 -7.45 -26.04 -10.78
CA SER A 35 -6.34 -26.77 -10.18
C SER A 35 -5.00 -26.27 -10.75
N SER A 36 -4.57 -25.08 -10.35
CA SER A 36 -3.15 -24.82 -10.12
C SER A 36 -2.90 -25.23 -8.67
N GLN A 37 -2.05 -26.22 -8.44
CA GLN A 37 -1.63 -26.59 -7.09
C GLN A 37 -0.91 -25.38 -6.49
N LEU A 38 -1.64 -24.56 -5.73
CA LEU A 38 -1.07 -23.38 -5.08
C LEU A 38 0.08 -23.81 -4.19
N SER A 39 1.24 -23.23 -4.45
CA SER A 39 2.46 -23.46 -3.68
C SER A 39 2.45 -22.76 -2.32
N VAL A 40 1.32 -22.62 -1.61
CA VAL A 40 1.29 -21.94 -0.30
C VAL A 40 0.40 -22.71 0.68
N LYS A 41 0.96 -23.09 1.84
CA LYS A 41 0.26 -23.79 2.92
C LYS A 41 0.27 -22.98 4.21
N PHE A 42 -0.83 -23.09 4.97
CA PHE A 42 -0.89 -22.56 6.32
C PHE A 42 -0.29 -23.56 7.30
N ASP A 43 0.75 -23.15 8.01
CA ASP A 43 1.33 -23.91 9.10
C ASP A 43 0.70 -23.47 10.43
N ALA A 44 -0.11 -24.38 10.99
CA ALA A 44 -0.81 -24.14 12.25
C ALA A 44 0.13 -24.08 13.47
N ALA A 45 1.36 -24.62 13.36
CA ALA A 45 2.33 -24.55 14.46
C ALA A 45 2.98 -23.17 14.58
N THR A 46 3.13 -22.47 13.45
CA THR A 46 3.76 -21.15 13.39
C THR A 46 2.76 -20.01 13.15
N GLU A 47 1.49 -20.34 12.90
CA GLU A 47 0.41 -19.44 12.49
C GLU A 47 0.76 -18.61 11.24
N ARG A 48 1.59 -19.17 10.35
CA ARG A 48 2.14 -18.49 9.17
C ARG A 48 1.80 -19.23 7.88
N TRP A 49 1.71 -18.47 6.80
CA TRP A 49 1.68 -18.99 5.43
C TRP A 49 3.10 -19.19 4.92
N ILE A 50 3.36 -20.39 4.39
CA ILE A 50 4.67 -20.83 3.92
C ILE A 50 4.56 -21.27 2.46
N PRO A 51 5.47 -20.84 1.57
CA PRO A 51 5.51 -21.33 0.21
C PRO A 51 6.04 -22.79 0.16
N GLU A 52 5.33 -23.66 -0.55
CA GLU A 52 5.65 -25.07 -0.79
C GLU A 52 6.60 -25.28 -1.97
N SER A 53 6.75 -24.29 -2.86
CA SER A 53 7.71 -24.32 -3.97
C SER A 53 8.43 -22.99 -4.16
N THR A 54 9.70 -23.05 -4.54
CA THR A 54 10.54 -21.89 -4.90
C THR A 54 10.43 -21.50 -6.37
N GLU A 55 9.59 -22.17 -7.16
CA GLU A 55 9.46 -21.87 -8.60
C GLU A 55 8.33 -20.88 -8.91
N GLU A 56 7.24 -20.87 -8.13
CA GLU A 56 6.15 -19.87 -8.25
C GLU A 56 6.46 -18.53 -7.58
N THR A 57 7.72 -18.31 -7.15
CA THR A 57 8.12 -17.12 -6.41
C THR A 57 8.44 -15.89 -7.26
N GLU A 58 8.14 -15.90 -8.56
CA GLU A 58 8.30 -14.70 -9.42
C GLU A 58 7.27 -13.62 -9.06
N GLY A 59 7.66 -12.78 -8.11
CA GLY A 59 7.05 -11.50 -7.80
C GLY A 59 7.97 -10.36 -8.23
N TYR A 60 7.52 -9.11 -8.06
CA TYR A 60 8.38 -7.95 -8.26
C TYR A 60 8.96 -7.43 -6.94
N ASP A 61 10.11 -6.76 -7.01
CA ASP A 61 10.80 -6.18 -5.84
C ASP A 61 10.09 -4.96 -5.26
N ALA A 62 10.56 -4.48 -4.10
CA ALA A 62 10.01 -3.29 -3.45
C ALA A 62 10.00 -2.05 -4.37
N PHE A 63 11.02 -1.88 -5.22
CA PHE A 63 10.99 -0.81 -6.24
C PHE A 63 9.88 -1.00 -7.27
N GLY A 64 9.53 -2.25 -7.58
CA GLY A 64 8.37 -2.58 -8.39
C GLY A 64 7.05 -2.19 -7.72
N THR A 65 6.94 -2.32 -6.39
CA THR A 65 5.82 -1.80 -5.60
C THR A 65 5.76 -0.27 -5.67
N LEU A 66 6.91 0.41 -5.51
CA LEU A 66 6.98 1.87 -5.57
C LEU A 66 6.48 2.43 -6.90
N LEU A 67 6.88 1.82 -8.02
CA LEU A 67 6.48 2.30 -9.35
C LEU A 67 4.99 2.07 -9.65
N ARG A 68 4.43 0.95 -9.17
CA ARG A 68 3.06 0.53 -9.44
C ARG A 68 2.05 1.19 -8.50
N ALA A 69 2.22 0.96 -7.21
CA ALA A 69 1.26 1.34 -6.16
C ALA A 69 1.75 2.49 -5.26
N GLY A 70 2.93 3.04 -5.55
CA GLY A 70 3.41 4.26 -4.92
C GLY A 70 4.15 4.07 -3.59
N PRO A 71 4.41 5.17 -2.87
CA PRO A 71 5.34 5.18 -1.74
C PRO A 71 4.80 4.49 -0.49
N LYS A 72 3.48 4.46 -0.29
CA LYS A 72 2.87 3.86 0.90
C LYS A 72 3.12 2.35 1.00
N PRO A 73 2.74 1.51 0.02
CA PRO A 73 3.03 0.08 0.07
C PRO A 73 4.53 -0.20 0.01
N PHE A 74 5.32 0.65 -0.68
CA PHE A 74 6.79 0.55 -0.65
C PHE A 74 7.34 0.68 0.78
N LEU A 75 6.94 1.72 1.50
CA LEU A 75 7.38 1.94 2.88
C LEU A 75 6.96 0.80 3.81
N ILE A 76 5.74 0.27 3.64
CA ILE A 76 5.27 -0.89 4.42
C ILE A 76 6.13 -2.11 4.11
N ARG A 77 6.51 -2.35 2.86
CA ARG A 77 7.35 -3.48 2.48
C ARG A 77 8.77 -3.37 3.05
N ILE A 78 9.33 -2.16 3.13
CA ILE A 78 10.65 -1.92 3.72
C ILE A 78 10.62 -2.01 5.25
N THR A 79 9.58 -1.45 5.89
CA THR A 79 9.51 -1.38 7.37
C THR A 79 8.86 -2.60 8.00
N ASN A 80 8.03 -3.34 7.27
CA ASN A 80 7.21 -4.43 7.76
C ASN A 80 7.05 -5.56 6.72
N GLY A 81 8.18 -5.99 6.16
CA GLY A 81 8.23 -6.97 5.08
C GLY A 81 7.63 -8.34 5.41
N ASP A 82 7.80 -8.83 6.65
CA ASP A 82 7.24 -10.15 7.06
C ASP A 82 5.71 -10.14 7.01
N ASN A 83 5.07 -9.14 7.62
CA ASN A 83 3.60 -9.00 7.58
C ASN A 83 3.09 -8.74 6.15
N TYR A 84 3.88 -8.05 5.34
CA TYR A 84 3.57 -7.84 3.93
C TYR A 84 3.52 -9.18 3.18
N GLU A 85 4.58 -9.98 3.24
CA GLU A 85 4.66 -11.28 2.54
C GLU A 85 3.60 -12.26 3.06
N GLN A 86 3.32 -12.28 4.38
CA GLN A 86 2.22 -13.06 4.95
C GLN A 86 0.86 -12.65 4.39
N GLY A 87 0.64 -11.35 4.17
CA GLY A 87 -0.56 -10.84 3.51
C GLY A 87 -0.68 -11.33 2.07
N VAL A 88 0.39 -11.22 1.29
CA VAL A 88 0.46 -11.71 -0.09
C VAL A 88 0.18 -13.21 -0.16
N TYR A 89 0.82 -14.02 0.67
CA TYR A 89 0.62 -15.46 0.72
C TYR A 89 -0.81 -15.84 1.11
N LYS A 90 -1.42 -15.12 2.06
CA LYS A 90 -2.83 -15.29 2.39
C LYS A 90 -3.73 -15.00 1.18
N PHE A 91 -3.43 -13.96 0.40
CA PHE A 91 -4.17 -13.66 -0.83
C PHE A 91 -4.02 -14.75 -1.89
N MET A 92 -2.79 -15.24 -2.10
CA MET A 92 -2.53 -16.37 -3.00
C MET A 92 -3.36 -17.60 -2.61
N ALA A 93 -3.32 -17.98 -1.33
CA ALA A 93 -4.03 -19.15 -0.83
C ALA A 93 -5.56 -19.00 -0.89
N GLN A 94 -6.10 -17.83 -0.53
CA GLN A 94 -7.54 -17.60 -0.48
C GLN A 94 -8.19 -17.44 -1.85
N LYS A 95 -7.46 -16.87 -2.81
CA LYS A 95 -8.02 -16.47 -4.11
C LYS A 95 -7.46 -17.25 -5.28
N ASN A 96 -6.55 -18.17 -5.03
CA ASN A 96 -5.94 -19.03 -6.03
C ASN A 96 -5.39 -18.22 -7.21
N MET A 97 -4.51 -17.27 -6.88
CA MET A 97 -3.88 -16.36 -7.83
C MET A 97 -2.35 -16.44 -7.71
N ASN A 98 -1.67 -16.11 -8.81
CA ASN A 98 -0.21 -16.10 -8.88
C ASN A 98 0.38 -15.04 -7.95
N ARG A 99 1.64 -15.22 -7.52
CA ARG A 99 2.31 -14.30 -6.59
C ARG A 99 2.31 -12.85 -7.08
N MET A 100 2.62 -12.63 -8.35
CA MET A 100 2.64 -11.29 -8.94
C MET A 100 1.27 -10.60 -8.88
N GLU A 101 0.20 -11.34 -9.17
CA GLU A 101 -1.17 -10.83 -9.09
C GLU A 101 -1.61 -10.57 -7.64
N ALA A 102 -1.20 -11.44 -6.71
CA ALA A 102 -1.42 -11.26 -5.29
C ALA A 102 -0.69 -10.04 -4.73
N GLN A 103 0.56 -9.80 -5.16
CA GLN A 103 1.32 -8.60 -4.81
C GLN A 103 0.62 -7.34 -5.32
N GLY A 104 0.18 -7.32 -6.59
CA GLY A 104 -0.53 -6.18 -7.16
C GLY A 104 -1.83 -5.86 -6.41
N ASN A 105 -2.63 -6.89 -6.11
CA ASN A 105 -3.85 -6.73 -5.34
C ASN A 105 -3.59 -6.25 -3.90
N PHE A 106 -2.59 -6.83 -3.24
CA PHE A 106 -2.26 -6.46 -1.87
C PHE A 106 -1.68 -5.04 -1.79
N ASP A 107 -0.85 -4.65 -2.76
CA ASP A 107 -0.32 -3.30 -2.91
C ASP A 107 -1.46 -2.28 -3.10
N ALA A 108 -2.45 -2.58 -3.95
CA ALA A 108 -3.63 -1.73 -4.15
C ALA A 108 -4.49 -1.61 -2.88
N TYR A 109 -4.66 -2.71 -2.13
CA TYR A 109 -5.32 -2.70 -0.83
C TYR A 109 -4.59 -1.78 0.16
N LEU A 110 -3.25 -1.86 0.22
CA LEU A 110 -2.45 -1.03 1.11
C LEU A 110 -2.48 0.44 0.69
N GLU A 111 -2.51 0.74 -0.60
CA GLU A 111 -2.63 2.11 -1.12
C GLU A 111 -3.96 2.73 -0.67
N ASN A 112 -5.09 2.15 -1.09
CA ASN A 112 -6.43 2.64 -0.78
C ASN A 112 -7.42 1.49 -0.51
N PRO A 113 -7.61 1.11 0.78
CA PRO A 113 -8.48 -0.02 1.14
C PRO A 113 -9.94 0.16 0.72
N ASN A 114 -10.45 1.40 0.73
CA ASN A 114 -11.85 1.69 0.43
C ASN A 114 -12.15 1.52 -1.06
N ASP A 115 -11.27 2.08 -1.90
CA ASP A 115 -11.39 1.97 -3.35
C ASP A 115 -11.16 0.51 -3.81
N TRP A 116 -10.15 -0.14 -3.24
CA TRP A 116 -9.91 -1.56 -3.49
C TRP A 116 -11.12 -2.41 -3.11
N ALA A 117 -11.72 -2.22 -1.93
CA ALA A 117 -12.89 -3.00 -1.51
C ALA A 117 -14.09 -2.77 -2.44
N TYR A 118 -14.30 -1.54 -2.91
CA TYR A 118 -15.35 -1.22 -3.87
C TYR A 118 -15.13 -1.92 -5.22
N GLN A 119 -13.91 -1.86 -5.77
CA GLN A 119 -13.56 -2.54 -7.01
C GLN A 119 -13.69 -4.05 -6.87
N TYR A 120 -13.19 -4.60 -5.77
CA TYR A 120 -13.28 -6.01 -5.45
C TYR A 120 -14.72 -6.52 -5.37
N LEU A 121 -15.62 -5.75 -4.75
CA LEU A 121 -17.05 -6.05 -4.72
C LEU A 121 -17.71 -5.97 -6.11
N GLN A 122 -17.26 -5.08 -6.98
CA GLN A 122 -17.75 -5.02 -8.36
C GLN A 122 -17.28 -6.22 -9.19
N GLU A 123 -16.02 -6.64 -9.05
CA GLU A 123 -15.50 -7.84 -9.71
C GLU A 123 -16.32 -9.08 -9.31
N GLN A 124 -16.67 -9.22 -8.03
CA GLN A 124 -17.52 -10.31 -7.56
C GLN A 124 -18.94 -10.29 -8.12
N LYS A 125 -19.46 -9.11 -8.46
CA LYS A 125 -20.77 -8.93 -9.11
C LYS A 125 -20.72 -9.18 -10.62
N GLY A 126 -19.58 -9.65 -11.15
CA GLY A 126 -19.37 -9.88 -12.58
C GLY A 126 -18.88 -8.65 -13.34
N GLY A 127 -18.43 -7.62 -12.63
CA GLY A 127 -17.80 -6.44 -13.22
C GLY A 127 -16.41 -6.74 -13.81
N PRO A 128 -15.81 -5.77 -14.51
CA PRO A 128 -14.49 -5.93 -15.12
C PRO A 128 -13.42 -6.18 -14.05
N LYS A 129 -12.60 -7.22 -14.25
CA LYS A 129 -11.44 -7.52 -13.41
C LYS A 129 -10.31 -6.53 -13.69
N LYS A 130 -9.81 -5.86 -12.65
CA LYS A 130 -8.71 -4.91 -12.79
C LYS A 130 -7.36 -5.63 -12.77
N ASP A 131 -6.48 -5.23 -13.68
CA ASP A 131 -5.09 -5.71 -13.72
C ASP A 131 -4.19 -4.80 -12.89
N TYR A 132 -4.02 -5.12 -11.61
CA TYR A 132 -3.20 -4.36 -10.67
C TYR A 132 -1.68 -4.47 -10.92
N VAL A 133 -1.24 -5.37 -11.80
CA VAL A 133 0.20 -5.58 -12.06
C VAL A 133 0.70 -4.60 -13.12
N ASN A 134 -0.12 -4.34 -14.14
CA ASN A 134 0.23 -3.50 -15.28
C ASN A 134 -0.40 -2.10 -15.22
N ASP A 135 -1.34 -1.85 -14.30
CA ASP A 135 -1.98 -0.54 -14.15
C ASP A 135 -0.93 0.56 -13.85
N GLY A 136 -0.92 1.61 -14.67
CA GLY A 136 0.00 2.75 -14.52
C GLY A 136 1.49 2.46 -14.77
N MET A 137 1.83 1.33 -15.41
CA MET A 137 3.19 0.97 -15.87
C MET A 137 3.46 1.36 -17.33
N ASP A 138 2.52 2.03 -18.01
CA ASP A 138 2.77 2.52 -19.35
C ASP A 138 3.86 3.61 -19.35
N PRO A 139 4.72 3.68 -20.40
CA PRO A 139 5.84 4.62 -20.42
C PRO A 139 5.41 6.08 -20.23
N LYS A 140 4.22 6.46 -20.70
CA LYS A 140 3.71 7.84 -20.57
C LYS A 140 3.38 8.17 -19.11
N SER A 141 2.69 7.27 -18.41
CA SER A 141 2.39 7.39 -16.97
C SER A 141 3.65 7.41 -16.14
N LEU A 142 4.64 6.56 -16.45
CA LEU A 142 5.92 6.55 -15.73
C LEU A 142 6.70 7.85 -15.90
N ILE A 143 6.78 8.38 -17.13
CA ILE A 143 7.40 9.68 -17.39
C ILE A 143 6.66 10.77 -16.62
N LEU A 144 5.32 10.80 -16.68
CA LEU A 144 4.52 11.82 -16.01
C LEU A 144 4.70 11.77 -14.48
N LYS A 145 4.67 10.56 -13.88
CA LYS A 145 4.97 10.34 -12.45
C LYS A 145 6.37 10.82 -12.12
N GLY A 146 7.36 10.55 -12.97
CA GLY A 146 8.74 10.99 -12.80
C GLY A 146 8.88 12.52 -12.83
N VAL A 147 8.26 13.19 -13.80
CA VAL A 147 8.30 14.67 -13.91
C VAL A 147 7.65 15.32 -12.68
N TRP A 148 6.47 14.86 -12.27
CA TRP A 148 5.80 15.40 -11.09
C TRP A 148 6.58 15.13 -9.80
N THR A 149 7.13 13.94 -9.65
CA THR A 149 7.96 13.60 -8.49
C THR A 149 9.20 14.48 -8.45
N GLY A 150 9.87 14.68 -9.59
CA GLY A 150 11.02 15.58 -9.69
C GLY A 150 10.68 17.02 -9.32
N LEU A 151 9.55 17.53 -9.80
CA LEU A 151 9.07 18.87 -9.47
C LEU A 151 8.78 19.02 -7.97
N VAL A 152 8.06 18.06 -7.37
CA VAL A 152 7.74 18.07 -5.93
C VAL A 152 9.01 17.97 -5.10
N LEU A 153 9.97 17.10 -5.46
CA LEU A 153 11.24 16.98 -4.77
C LEU A 153 12.10 18.24 -4.88
N ALA A 154 12.12 18.91 -6.05
CA ALA A 154 12.83 20.16 -6.21
C ALA A 154 12.24 21.26 -5.31
N ILE A 155 10.91 21.36 -5.25
CA ILE A 155 10.20 22.31 -4.36
C ILE A 155 10.45 21.97 -2.89
N ALA A 156 10.33 20.70 -2.50
CA ALA A 156 10.56 20.26 -1.12
C ALA A 156 12.01 20.47 -0.68
N GLY A 157 12.98 20.09 -1.54
CA GLY A 157 14.40 20.33 -1.30
C GLY A 157 14.72 21.82 -1.16
N ARG A 158 14.10 22.67 -1.99
CA ARG A 158 14.22 24.12 -1.84
C ARG A 158 13.64 24.62 -0.52
N ALA A 159 12.51 24.08 -0.07
CA ALA A 159 11.92 24.44 1.22
C ALA A 159 12.84 24.07 2.39
N ILE A 160 13.39 22.85 2.39
CA ILE A 160 14.34 22.37 3.40
C ILE A 160 15.58 23.27 3.42
N TYR A 161 16.19 23.52 2.25
CA TYR A 161 17.37 24.38 2.16
C TYR A 161 17.08 25.81 2.66
N SER A 162 15.89 26.35 2.36
CA SER A 162 15.47 27.68 2.83
C SER A 162 15.38 27.74 4.35
N TYR A 163 14.81 26.69 4.95
CA TYR A 163 14.68 26.56 6.39
C TYR A 163 16.05 26.46 7.08
N GLU A 164 16.94 25.60 6.59
CA GLU A 164 18.26 25.37 7.19
C GLU A 164 19.20 26.58 7.08
N ASN A 165 19.11 27.33 5.97
CA ASN A 165 20.02 28.44 5.68
C ASN A 165 19.41 29.82 5.97
N GLY A 166 18.16 29.88 6.45
CA GLY A 166 17.46 31.13 6.74
C GLY A 166 17.25 32.04 5.52
N VAL A 167 17.27 31.48 4.30
CA VAL A 167 17.06 32.24 3.06
C VAL A 167 15.59 32.20 2.64
N ASN A 168 15.10 33.22 1.92
CA ASN A 168 13.70 33.20 1.50
C ASN A 168 13.53 32.16 0.40
N PHE A 169 12.42 31.41 0.45
CA PHE A 169 12.09 30.39 -0.55
C PHE A 169 12.20 30.90 -1.99
N TYR A 170 11.74 32.12 -2.25
CA TYR A 170 11.69 32.74 -3.59
C TYR A 170 12.99 33.41 -4.06
N ASP A 171 14.09 33.33 -3.30
CA ASP A 171 15.32 34.07 -3.67
C ASP A 171 15.93 33.64 -5.02
N PHE A 172 15.55 32.47 -5.56
CA PHE A 172 15.98 32.02 -6.89
C PHE A 172 15.29 32.77 -8.06
N LEU A 173 14.21 33.51 -7.80
CA LEU A 173 13.47 34.30 -8.80
C LEU A 173 13.97 35.73 -8.95
N LYS A 174 14.91 36.17 -8.11
CA LYS A 174 15.42 37.56 -8.07
C LYS A 174 16.59 37.81 -9.02
N GLN A 175 16.79 36.96 -10.03
CA GLN A 175 17.84 37.12 -11.05
C GLN A 175 17.41 38.07 -12.15
#